data_AF-A0A1M5E485-F1
#
_entry.id   AF-A0A1M5E485-F1
#
_cell.length_a   1.000
_cell.length_b   1.000
_cell.length_c   1.000
_cell.angle_alpha   90.00
_cell.angle_beta   90.00
_cell.angle_gamma   90.00
#
_symmetry.space_group_name_H-M   'P 1'
#
loop_
_entity.id
_entity.type
_entity.pdbx_description
1 polymer ?
#
loop_
_entity_poly.entity_id
_entity_poly.type
_entity_poly.pdbx_seq_one_letter_code
_entity_poly.pdbx_strand_id
1 'polypeptide(L)'
;MSAPALHPQTAEAAVSTPSRRREFFLDIFAMNSFSWAIAVPIELLLAGMSWQEHLKVRLLAVIFNTVIARPFSLYRNLIINRFGGGGPVNTYLVDTFVFLSFQFPLYLSNMVLGGADWAEIATASLTFILIAGALGRPYGIYLDWLRRLWINRRPLIEPRALA
;
A
#
# COMPACT_ATOMS: atom_id res chain seq x y z
N MET A 1 -63.30 -7.13 8.95
CA MET A 1 -62.45 -6.84 7.78
C MET A 1 -61.13 -6.32 8.30
N SER A 2 -60.14 -7.22 8.41
CA SER A 2 -58.87 -6.97 9.08
C SER A 2 -57.94 -6.15 8.17
N ALA A 3 -57.35 -5.09 8.71
CA ALA A 3 -56.36 -4.26 8.02
C ALA A 3 -55.14 -5.11 7.62
N PRO A 4 -54.51 -4.87 6.45
CA PRO A 4 -53.31 -5.60 6.07
C PRO A 4 -52.12 -5.12 6.90
N ALA A 5 -51.42 -6.06 7.51
CA ALA A 5 -50.19 -5.81 8.26
C ALA A 5 -49.11 -5.29 7.31
N LEU A 6 -48.64 -4.06 7.56
CA LEU A 6 -47.42 -3.54 6.95
C LEU A 6 -46.23 -4.29 7.55
N HIS A 7 -45.72 -5.29 6.82
CA HIS A 7 -44.41 -5.85 7.13
C HIS A 7 -43.35 -4.75 6.95
N PRO A 8 -42.52 -4.46 7.96
CA PRO A 8 -41.39 -3.58 7.77
C PRO A 8 -40.42 -4.30 6.84
N GLN A 9 -40.35 -3.84 5.59
CA GLN A 9 -39.24 -4.12 4.69
C GLN A 9 -37.98 -3.80 5.48
N THR A 10 -37.29 -4.85 5.89
CA THR A 10 -35.97 -4.75 6.48
C THR A 10 -35.15 -4.00 5.46
N ALA A 11 -34.76 -2.77 5.80
CA ALA A 11 -33.83 -1.97 5.02
C ALA A 11 -32.53 -2.76 4.99
N GLU A 12 -32.42 -3.67 4.03
CA GLU A 12 -31.19 -4.32 3.63
C GLU A 12 -30.30 -3.17 3.21
N ALA A 13 -29.45 -2.73 4.14
CA ALA A 13 -28.58 -1.59 3.96
C ALA A 13 -27.77 -1.84 2.69
N ALA A 14 -28.18 -1.21 1.59
CA ALA A 14 -27.52 -1.33 0.31
C ALA A 14 -26.07 -0.92 0.52
N VAL A 15 -25.18 -1.92 0.59
CA VAL A 15 -23.74 -1.69 0.69
C VAL A 15 -23.37 -1.00 -0.61
N SER A 16 -23.33 0.33 -0.59
CA SER A 16 -23.01 1.14 -1.75
C SER A 16 -21.62 0.75 -2.25
N THR A 17 -21.54 0.19 -3.45
CA THR A 17 -20.25 -0.13 -4.06
C THR A 17 -19.44 1.16 -4.17
N PRO A 18 -18.25 1.24 -3.56
CA PRO A 18 -17.48 2.48 -3.57
C PRO A 18 -17.13 2.89 -5.01
N SER A 19 -17.24 4.19 -5.28
CA SER A 19 -16.96 4.70 -6.63
C SER A 19 -15.49 4.49 -6.99
N ARG A 20 -15.22 4.07 -8.23
CA ARG A 20 -13.84 3.84 -8.73
C ARG A 20 -12.91 5.04 -8.49
N ARG A 21 -13.47 6.26 -8.55
CA ARG A 21 -12.74 7.51 -8.25
C ARG A 21 -12.28 7.57 -6.80
N ARG A 22 -13.14 7.21 -5.83
CA ARG A 22 -12.77 7.21 -4.41
C ARG A 22 -11.65 6.21 -4.12
N GLU A 23 -11.71 5.01 -4.71
CA GLU A 23 -10.63 4.04 -4.55
C GLU A 23 -9.30 4.55 -5.12
N PHE A 24 -9.34 5.18 -6.30
CA PHE A 24 -8.16 5.75 -6.93
C PHE A 24 -7.51 6.84 -6.07
N PHE A 25 -8.31 7.80 -5.58
CA PHE A 25 -7.80 8.84 -4.67
C PHE A 25 -7.28 8.27 -3.36
N LEU A 26 -7.94 7.24 -2.81
CA LEU A 26 -7.48 6.55 -1.61
C LEU A 26 -6.12 5.88 -1.84
N ASP A 27 -5.96 5.15 -2.94
CA ASP A 27 -4.71 4.47 -3.26
C ASP A 27 -3.57 5.50 -3.41
N ILE A 28 -3.80 6.62 -4.10
CA ILE A 28 -2.83 7.72 -4.23
C ILE A 28 -2.48 8.31 -2.87
N PHE A 29 -3.50 8.62 -2.07
CA PHE A 29 -3.33 9.19 -0.74
C PHE A 29 -2.49 8.25 0.12
N ALA A 30 -2.87 6.96 0.19
CA ALA A 30 -2.19 5.94 0.98
C ALA A 30 -0.72 5.79 0.59
N MET A 31 -0.40 5.73 -0.70
CA MET A 31 0.97 5.60 -1.18
C MET A 31 1.80 6.83 -0.79
N ASN A 32 1.27 8.04 -1.01
CA ASN A 32 1.99 9.28 -0.76
C ASN A 32 2.17 9.57 0.73
N SER A 33 1.13 9.44 1.54
CA SER A 33 1.19 9.70 2.98
C SER A 33 2.11 8.71 3.68
N PHE A 34 2.06 7.43 3.31
CA PHE A 34 2.96 6.42 3.85
C PHE A 34 4.41 6.68 3.44
N SER A 35 4.63 7.00 2.16
CA SER A 35 5.96 7.35 1.66
C SER A 35 6.55 8.55 2.42
N TRP A 36 5.76 9.58 2.68
CA TRP A 36 6.17 10.72 3.51
C TRP A 36 6.52 10.32 4.94
N ALA A 37 5.66 9.54 5.60
CA ALA A 37 5.86 9.12 6.99
C ALA A 37 7.16 8.33 7.18
N ILE A 38 7.53 7.51 6.19
CA ILE A 38 8.78 6.73 6.21
C ILE A 38 9.98 7.56 5.75
N ALA A 39 9.80 8.44 4.76
CA ALA A 39 10.91 9.21 4.20
C ALA A 39 11.46 10.25 5.16
N VAL A 40 10.61 10.94 5.93
CA VAL A 40 11.05 11.99 6.88
C VAL A 40 12.16 11.51 7.83
N PRO A 41 12.00 10.40 8.59
CA PRO A 41 13.07 9.93 9.47
C PRO A 41 14.29 9.42 8.70
N ILE A 42 14.12 8.79 7.54
CA ILE A 42 15.24 8.26 6.76
C ILE A 42 16.06 9.41 6.14
N GLU A 43 15.40 10.40 5.57
CA GLU A 43 16.06 11.46 4.79
C GLU A 43 16.62 12.56 5.71
N LEU A 44 15.84 13.02 6.68
CA LEU A 44 16.27 14.13 7.53
C LEU A 44 17.15 13.66 8.70
N LEU A 45 16.84 12.52 9.33
CA LEU A 45 17.56 12.07 10.51
C LEU A 45 18.76 11.17 10.16
N LEU A 46 18.56 10.18 9.28
CA LEU A 46 19.61 9.20 8.96
C LEU A 46 20.53 9.68 7.83
N ALA A 47 19.96 10.22 6.76
CA ALA A 47 20.73 10.72 5.61
C ALA A 47 21.21 12.17 5.77
N GLY A 48 20.70 12.89 6.78
CA GLY A 48 21.12 14.27 7.08
C GLY A 48 20.76 15.29 5.99
N MET A 49 19.74 15.02 5.17
CA MET A 49 19.30 15.95 4.12
C MET A 49 18.70 17.22 4.72
N SER A 50 18.91 18.34 4.04
CA SER A 50 18.20 19.59 4.36
C SER A 50 16.71 19.48 4.01
N TRP A 51 15.88 20.33 4.63
CA TRP A 51 14.45 20.43 4.29
C TRP A 51 14.19 20.73 2.81
N GLN A 52 15.07 21.51 2.17
CA GLN A 52 14.94 21.85 0.76
C GLN A 52 15.22 20.64 -0.15
N GLU A 53 16.25 19.85 0.18
CA GLU A 53 16.56 18.61 -0.54
C GLU A 53 15.46 17.57 -0.35
N HIS A 54 15.00 17.37 0.88
CA HIS A 54 13.86 16.51 1.19
C HIS A 54 12.64 16.90 0.33
N LEU A 55 12.24 18.18 0.33
CA LEU A 55 11.10 18.63 -0.46
C LEU A 55 11.28 18.40 -1.98
N LYS A 56 12.48 18.60 -2.52
CA LYS A 56 12.77 18.33 -3.95
C LYS A 56 12.59 16.84 -4.27
N VAL A 57 13.17 15.95 -3.46
CA VAL A 57 13.04 14.50 -3.63
C VAL A 57 11.58 14.07 -3.49
N ARG A 58 10.87 14.60 -2.48
CA ARG A 58 9.46 14.27 -2.24
C ARG A 58 8.54 14.77 -3.34
N LEU A 59 8.80 15.92 -3.95
CA LEU A 59 8.00 16.41 -5.08
C LEU A 59 8.06 15.45 -6.27
N LEU A 60 9.27 14.95 -6.58
CA LEU A 60 9.44 13.93 -7.61
C LEU A 60 8.76 12.61 -7.21
N ALA A 61 8.95 12.18 -5.97
CA ALA A 61 8.34 10.96 -5.45
C ALA A 61 6.80 11.02 -5.50
N VAL A 62 6.19 12.18 -5.27
CA VAL A 62 4.73 12.34 -5.34
C VAL A 62 4.20 12.03 -6.73
N ILE A 63 4.90 12.46 -7.78
CA ILE A 63 4.52 12.18 -9.17
C ILE A 63 4.58 10.67 -9.43
N PHE A 64 5.71 10.03 -9.11
CA PHE A 64 5.88 8.58 -9.31
C PHE A 64 4.87 7.77 -8.49
N ASN A 65 4.72 8.06 -7.19
CA ASN A 65 3.77 7.41 -6.31
C ASN A 65 2.34 7.50 -6.84
N THR A 66 1.96 8.66 -7.37
CA THR A 66 0.62 8.87 -7.95
C THR A 66 0.38 7.96 -9.16
N VAL A 67 1.38 7.78 -10.02
CA VAL A 67 1.28 6.90 -11.19
C VAL A 67 1.16 5.43 -10.77
N ILE A 68 1.97 4.99 -9.81
CA ILE A 68 2.06 3.57 -9.45
C ILE A 68 1.04 3.12 -8.40
N ALA A 69 0.42 4.04 -7.65
CA ALA A 69 -0.45 3.72 -6.52
C ALA A 69 -1.58 2.75 -6.90
N ARG A 70 -2.32 3.05 -7.97
CA ARG A 70 -3.43 2.19 -8.40
C ARG A 70 -2.96 0.85 -8.98
N PRO A 71 -1.97 0.81 -9.90
CA PRO A 71 -1.38 -0.44 -10.35
C PRO A 71 -0.90 -1.34 -9.20
N PHE A 72 -0.19 -0.77 -8.22
CA PHE A 72 0.25 -1.47 -7.02
C PHE A 72 -0.94 -2.08 -6.26
N SER A 73 -1.96 -1.25 -5.99
CA SER A 73 -3.14 -1.66 -5.25
C SER A 73 -3.91 -2.79 -5.93
N LEU A 74 -4.01 -2.77 -7.26
CA LEU A 74 -4.63 -3.85 -8.03
C LEU A 74 -3.79 -5.14 -7.98
N TYR A 75 -2.48 -5.01 -8.16
CA TYR A 75 -1.55 -6.13 -8.06
C TYR A 75 -1.59 -6.81 -6.68
N ARG A 76 -1.55 -6.01 -5.60
CA ARG A 76 -1.69 -6.50 -4.23
C ARG A 76 -2.97 -7.30 -4.05
N ASN A 77 -4.10 -6.75 -4.49
CA ASN A 77 -5.39 -7.42 -4.33
C ASN A 77 -5.43 -8.76 -5.07
N LEU A 78 -4.84 -8.84 -6.27
CA LEU A 78 -4.74 -10.08 -7.05
C LEU A 78 -3.93 -11.15 -6.32
N ILE A 79 -2.74 -10.80 -5.82
CA ILE A 79 -1.85 -11.74 -5.13
C ILE A 79 -2.43 -12.18 -3.79
N ILE A 80 -3.00 -11.27 -3.00
CA ILE A 80 -3.64 -11.61 -1.73
C ILE A 80 -4.85 -12.52 -1.95
N ASN A 81 -5.67 -12.28 -2.98
CA ASN A 81 -6.80 -13.15 -3.27
C ASN A 81 -6.34 -14.57 -3.68
N ARG A 82 -5.12 -14.72 -4.20
CA ARG A 82 -4.60 -16.01 -4.66
C ARG A 82 -3.80 -16.76 -3.60
N PHE A 83 -3.02 -16.04 -2.78
CA PHE A 83 -2.04 -16.62 -1.87
C PHE A 83 -2.20 -16.15 -0.42
N GLY A 84 -3.10 -15.20 -0.15
CA GLY A 84 -3.42 -14.76 1.19
C GLY A 84 -4.13 -15.85 2.00
N GLY A 85 -4.09 -15.70 3.33
CA GLY A 85 -4.55 -16.72 4.28
C GLY A 85 -3.40 -17.27 5.10
N GLY A 86 -3.55 -18.44 5.73
CA GLY A 86 -2.41 -19.15 6.34
C GLY A 86 -1.81 -18.52 7.61
N GLY A 87 -2.50 -17.59 8.27
CA GLY A 87 -2.07 -17.01 9.55
C GLY A 87 -1.15 -15.78 9.43
N PRO A 88 -0.65 -15.24 10.57
CA PRO A 88 0.04 -13.94 10.60
C PRO A 88 1.38 -13.95 9.85
N VAL A 89 2.11 -15.06 9.87
CA VAL A 89 3.40 -15.19 9.16
C VAL A 89 3.20 -15.20 7.66
N ASN A 90 2.29 -16.04 7.13
CA ASN A 90 1.98 -16.06 5.70
C ASN A 90 1.53 -14.68 5.22
N THR A 91 0.64 -14.04 5.98
CA THR A 91 0.15 -12.70 5.69
C THR A 91 1.30 -11.68 5.55
N TYR A 92 2.27 -11.71 6.47
CA TYR A 92 3.45 -10.86 6.40
C TYR A 92 4.26 -11.15 5.14
N LEU A 93 4.56 -12.43 4.88
CA LEU A 93 5.33 -12.85 3.71
C LEU A 93 4.66 -12.46 2.39
N VAL A 94 3.33 -12.58 2.29
CA VAL A 94 2.58 -12.19 1.10
C VAL A 94 2.62 -10.68 0.88
N ASP A 95 2.39 -9.86 1.91
CA ASP A 95 2.49 -8.41 1.77
C ASP A 95 3.92 -7.95 1.45
N THR A 96 4.93 -8.53 2.10
CA THR A 96 6.35 -8.29 1.81
C THR A 96 6.69 -8.69 0.38
N PHE A 97 6.24 -9.86 -0.08
CA PHE A 97 6.45 -10.32 -1.45
C PHE A 97 5.80 -9.37 -2.45
N VAL A 98 4.54 -8.97 -2.25
CA VAL A 98 3.84 -8.01 -3.11
C VAL A 98 4.60 -6.69 -3.18
N PHE A 99 5.02 -6.18 -2.02
CA PHE A 99 5.72 -4.91 -1.96
C PHE A 99 7.06 -4.97 -2.69
N LEU A 100 7.88 -5.98 -2.40
CA LEU A 100 9.19 -6.16 -3.03
C LEU A 100 9.08 -6.46 -4.52
N SER A 101 8.25 -7.41 -4.94
CA SER A 101 8.10 -7.80 -6.35
C SER A 101 7.59 -6.65 -7.23
N PHE A 102 6.87 -5.70 -6.67
CA PHE A 102 6.43 -4.51 -7.40
C PHE A 102 7.48 -3.38 -7.36
N GLN A 103 8.07 -3.11 -6.20
CA GLN A 103 8.94 -1.94 -6.01
C GLN A 103 10.38 -2.19 -6.48
N PHE A 104 10.88 -3.41 -6.34
CA PHE A 104 12.26 -3.74 -6.69
C PHE A 104 12.57 -3.55 -8.19
N PRO A 105 11.70 -3.95 -9.14
CA PRO A 105 11.91 -3.64 -10.55
C PRO A 105 11.95 -2.14 -10.85
N LEU A 106 11.12 -1.34 -10.16
CA LEU A 106 11.12 0.13 -10.31
C LEU A 106 12.42 0.74 -9.77
N TYR A 107 12.88 0.25 -8.61
CA TYR A 107 14.14 0.64 -8.00
C TYR A 107 15.35 0.32 -8.89
N LEU A 108 15.43 -0.91 -9.40
CA LEU A 108 16.47 -1.32 -10.35
C LEU A 108 16.46 -0.47 -11.61
N SER A 109 15.27 -0.21 -12.16
CA SER A 109 15.13 0.65 -13.36
C SER A 109 15.65 2.05 -13.09
N ASN A 110 15.37 2.63 -11.92
CA ASN A 110 15.88 3.94 -11.54
C ASN A 110 17.41 3.95 -11.43
N MET A 111 18.02 2.91 -10.84
CA MET A 111 19.48 2.80 -10.73
C MET A 111 20.16 2.64 -12.10
N VAL A 112 19.63 1.77 -12.96
CA VAL A 112 20.16 1.55 -14.31
C VAL A 112 20.03 2.81 -15.16
N LEU A 113 18.88 3.48 -15.14
CA LEU A 113 18.68 4.75 -15.86
C LEU A 113 19.54 5.89 -15.27
N GLY A 114 19.85 5.83 -13.98
CA GLY A 114 20.79 6.73 -13.31
C GLY A 114 22.26 6.47 -13.64
N GLY A 115 22.56 5.38 -14.36
CA GLY A 115 23.93 5.02 -14.75
C GLY A 115 24.77 4.39 -13.64
N ALA A 116 24.13 3.81 -12.61
CA ALA A 116 24.83 3.13 -11.53
C ALA A 116 25.58 1.88 -12.02
N ASP A 117 26.74 1.61 -11.43
CA ASP A 117 27.52 0.41 -11.75
C ASP A 117 26.87 -0.86 -11.16
N TRP A 118 27.18 -2.03 -11.72
CA TRP A 118 26.62 -3.31 -11.26
C TRP A 118 26.95 -3.63 -9.79
N ALA A 119 28.14 -3.24 -9.31
CA ALA A 119 28.50 -3.44 -7.90
C ALA A 119 27.68 -2.53 -6.97
N GLU A 120 27.43 -1.29 -7.40
CA GLU A 120 26.58 -0.34 -6.69
C GLU A 120 25.13 -0.85 -6.65
N ILE A 121 24.60 -1.27 -7.81
CA ILE A 121 23.26 -1.85 -7.93
C ILE A 121 23.10 -3.03 -6.98
N ALA A 122 24.06 -3.96 -6.93
CA ALA A 122 23.97 -5.14 -6.07
C ALA A 122 23.94 -4.76 -4.57
N THR A 123 24.82 -3.85 -4.16
CA THR A 123 24.92 -3.41 -2.76
C THR A 123 23.67 -2.65 -2.32
N ALA A 124 23.20 -1.74 -3.16
CA ALA A 124 22.04 -0.91 -2.87
C ALA A 124 20.73 -1.74 -2.91
N SER A 125 20.66 -2.75 -3.79
CA SER A 125 19.56 -3.72 -3.85
C SER A 125 19.39 -4.51 -2.55
N LEU A 126 20.49 -4.93 -1.92
CA LEU A 126 20.41 -5.66 -0.64
C LEU A 126 19.79 -4.79 0.46
N THR A 127 20.29 -3.56 0.60
CA THR A 127 19.74 -2.58 1.56
C THR A 127 18.27 -2.29 1.26
N PHE A 128 17.92 -2.11 -0.01
CA PHE A 128 16.55 -1.89 -0.44
C PHE A 128 15.64 -3.06 -0.05
N ILE A 129 16.04 -4.30 -0.34
CA ILE A 129 15.26 -5.50 -0.02
C ILE A 129 14.97 -5.61 1.47
N LEU A 130 15.96 -5.31 2.32
CA LEU A 130 15.78 -5.34 3.78
C LEU A 130 14.77 -4.27 4.24
N ILE A 131 14.93 -3.03 3.81
CA ILE A 131 14.06 -1.92 4.22
C ILE A 131 12.65 -2.09 3.64
N ALA A 132 12.54 -2.27 2.32
CA ALA A 132 11.26 -2.45 1.64
C ALA A 132 10.55 -3.74 2.10
N GLY A 133 11.31 -4.80 2.40
CA GLY A 133 10.78 -6.04 2.93
C GLY A 133 10.15 -5.86 4.30
N ALA A 134 10.79 -5.07 5.18
CA ALA A 134 10.26 -4.71 6.49
C ALA A 134 9.00 -3.83 6.41
N LEU A 135 8.91 -2.97 5.37
CA LEU A 135 7.81 -2.03 5.18
C LEU A 135 6.59 -2.60 4.46
N GLY A 136 6.71 -3.73 3.77
CA GLY A 136 5.62 -4.30 2.97
C GLY A 136 4.34 -4.57 3.76
N ARG A 137 4.45 -5.27 4.89
CA ARG A 137 3.29 -5.53 5.77
C ARG A 137 2.75 -4.27 6.46
N PRO A 138 3.59 -3.39 7.07
CA PRO A 138 3.11 -2.10 7.56
C PRO A 138 2.31 -1.29 6.53
N TYR A 139 2.77 -1.23 5.28
CA TYR A 139 2.05 -0.58 4.19
C TYR A 139 0.69 -1.26 3.92
N GLY A 140 0.68 -2.60 3.82
CA GLY A 140 -0.54 -3.37 3.59
C GLY A 140 -1.60 -3.13 4.67
N ILE A 141 -1.21 -3.12 5.94
CA ILE A 141 -2.08 -2.81 7.09
C ILE A 141 -2.63 -1.38 6.97
N TYR A 142 -1.75 -0.41 6.67
CA TYR A 142 -2.13 0.99 6.53
C TYR A 142 -3.16 1.20 5.41
N LEU A 143 -2.93 0.58 4.25
CA LEU A 143 -3.83 0.65 3.11
C LEU A 143 -5.20 0.02 3.41
N ASP A 144 -5.20 -1.15 4.05
CA ASP A 144 -6.45 -1.83 4.43
C ASP A 144 -7.23 -1.03 5.49
N TRP A 145 -6.53 -0.41 6.44
CA TRP A 145 -7.12 0.50 7.42
C TRP A 145 -7.78 1.71 6.75
N LEU A 146 -7.10 2.38 5.81
CA LEU A 146 -7.68 3.50 5.05
C LEU A 146 -8.91 3.08 4.24
N ARG A 147 -8.86 1.91 3.58
CA ARG A 147 -9.99 1.36 2.82
C ARG A 147 -11.20 1.10 3.72
N ARG A 148 -10.97 0.62 4.93
CA ARG A 148 -12.03 0.42 5.91
C ARG A 148 -12.66 1.74 6.35
N LEU A 149 -11.85 2.78 6.56
CA LEU A 149 -12.35 4.09 7.00
C LEU A 149 -13.08 4.88 5.90
N TRP A 150 -12.53 4.91 4.67
CA TRP A 150 -13.03 5.81 3.62
C TRP A 150 -14.11 5.21 2.74
N ILE A 151 -14.08 3.89 2.55
CA ILE A 151 -14.98 3.19 1.63
C ILE A 151 -15.65 1.96 2.26
N ASN A 152 -15.54 1.81 3.58
CA ASN A 152 -16.11 0.71 4.37
C ASN A 152 -15.83 -0.69 3.79
N ARG A 153 -14.67 -0.84 3.12
CA ARG A 153 -14.26 -2.11 2.52
C ARG A 153 -13.60 -2.96 3.59
N ARG A 154 -14.02 -4.22 3.70
CA ARG A 154 -13.37 -5.18 4.60
C ARG A 154 -11.92 -5.40 4.17
N PRO A 155 -10.98 -5.54 5.13
CA PRO A 155 -9.60 -5.90 4.80
C PRO A 155 -9.60 -7.24 4.06
N LEU A 156 -8.73 -7.37 3.06
CA LEU A 156 -8.63 -8.62 2.29
C LEU A 156 -8.07 -9.76 3.13
N ILE A 157 -7.31 -9.43 4.17
CA ILE A 157 -6.80 -10.38 5.14
C ILE A 157 -7.41 -10.03 6.50
N GLU A 158 -8.35 -10.85 6.96
CA GLU A 158 -8.89 -10.72 8.31
C GLU A 158 -7.79 -11.07 9.32
N PRO A 159 -7.51 -10.21 10.32
CA PRO A 159 -6.87 -10.69 11.53
C PRO A 159 -7.87 -11.70 12.11
N ARG A 160 -7.55 -13.01 12.04
CA ARG A 160 -8.25 -13.96 12.90
C ARG A 160 -8.10 -13.42 14.31
N ALA A 161 -9.22 -13.08 14.93
CA ALA A 161 -9.26 -12.78 16.35
C ALA A 161 -8.45 -13.89 17.03
N LEU A 162 -7.45 -13.48 17.80
CA LEU A 162 -6.69 -14.41 18.63
C LEU A 162 -7.73 -15.10 19.52
N ALA A 163 -8.05 -16.34 19.15
CA ALA A 163 -8.83 -17.28 19.93
C ALA A 163 -7.86 -18.11 20.76
#